data_AF-A0A9J6AU88-F1
#
_entry.id   AF-A0A9J6AU88-F1
#
_cell.length_a   1.000
_cell.length_b   1.000
_cell.length_c   1.000
_cell.angle_alpha   90.00
_cell.angle_beta   90.00
_cell.angle_gamma   90.00
#
_symmetry.space_group_name_H-M   'P 1'
#
loop_
_entity.id
_entity.type
_entity.pdbx_description
1 polymer ?
#
loop_
_entity_poly.entity_id
_entity_poly.type
_entity_poly.pdbx_seq_one_letter_code
_entity_poly.pdbx_strand_id
1 'polypeptide(L)'
;MLGRVSSLVTILIFAQTGILNSHHEAAHWSCDSNTDTHVQAHFNPGRITLDGQVDDWKDIDGSAFSVLPALDPDADKAYNGGKMTVKASHDGKDVFFMLQVDGDYTYSEGYSNKTASVAFMFQIGENASYHRMGGCEEEPDTCTSKSCKGHEVDLMHFSIGKAIPGRLYGGNLLDNSEGNGGDRFSHLVDLYCWNPHCRYLDGYGPSVNDTSAQNDWKGTWWHSSLTHSGAENNGSPST
;
A
#
# COMPACT_ATOMS: atom_id res chain seq x y z
N MET A 1 -46.69 44.08 -33.75
CA MET A 1 -46.34 43.41 -32.47
C MET A 1 -46.43 41.92 -32.70
N LEU A 2 -45.31 41.20 -32.78
CA LEU A 2 -45.29 39.74 -32.62
C LEU A 2 -44.05 39.43 -31.78
N GLY A 3 -44.29 38.87 -30.60
CA GLY A 3 -43.35 38.77 -29.50
C GLY A 3 -42.23 37.78 -29.73
N ARG A 4 -41.03 38.15 -29.25
CA ARG A 4 -39.86 37.27 -29.15
C ARG A 4 -40.14 36.20 -28.10
N VAL A 5 -40.20 34.93 -28.51
CA VAL A 5 -40.18 33.79 -27.59
C VAL A 5 -38.75 33.58 -27.14
N SER A 6 -38.44 33.96 -25.90
CA SER A 6 -37.16 33.66 -25.27
C SER A 6 -37.28 32.29 -24.60
N SER A 7 -36.70 31.26 -25.21
CA SER A 7 -36.59 29.93 -24.60
C SER A 7 -35.37 29.90 -23.70
N LEU A 8 -35.61 29.90 -22.38
CA LEU A 8 -34.58 29.62 -21.38
C LEU A 8 -34.25 28.13 -21.44
N VAL A 9 -33.03 27.78 -21.85
CA VAL A 9 -32.51 26.41 -21.76
C VAL A 9 -31.80 26.29 -20.41
N THR A 10 -32.44 25.63 -19.46
CA THR A 10 -31.83 25.26 -18.17
C THR A 10 -31.08 23.94 -18.35
N ILE A 11 -29.75 23.99 -18.37
CA ILE A 11 -28.91 22.78 -18.37
C ILE A 11 -28.81 22.27 -16.93
N LEU A 12 -29.52 21.18 -16.62
CA LEU A 12 -29.31 20.41 -15.39
C LEU A 12 -28.04 19.57 -15.56
N ILE A 13 -26.94 20.00 -14.93
CA ILE A 13 -25.74 19.20 -14.77
C ILE A 13 -26.03 18.19 -13.66
N PHE A 14 -26.40 16.96 -14.03
CA PHE A 14 -26.40 15.84 -13.10
C PHE A 14 -24.95 15.51 -12.76
N ALA A 15 -24.56 15.80 -11.51
CA ALA A 15 -23.36 15.22 -10.94
C ALA A 15 -23.56 13.70 -10.95
N GLN A 16 -22.79 12.99 -11.77
CA GLN A 16 -22.71 11.54 -11.69
C GLN A 16 -21.99 11.18 -10.39
N THR A 17 -22.74 11.06 -9.29
CA THR A 17 -22.29 10.27 -8.15
C THR A 17 -22.35 8.82 -8.60
N GLY A 18 -21.23 8.29 -9.07
CA GLY A 18 -21.11 6.87 -9.38
C GLY A 18 -21.53 6.07 -8.15
N ILE A 19 -22.52 5.20 -8.31
CA ILE A 19 -22.89 4.25 -7.27
C ILE A 19 -21.70 3.29 -7.13
N LEU A 20 -21.02 3.34 -6.00
CA LEU A 20 -20.00 2.35 -5.65
C LEU A 20 -20.76 1.06 -5.31
N ASN A 21 -20.73 0.09 -6.21
CA ASN A 21 -21.27 -1.24 -5.92
C ASN A 21 -20.31 -1.95 -4.95
N SER A 22 -20.86 -2.57 -3.91
CA SER A 22 -20.11 -3.52 -3.09
C SER A 22 -19.60 -4.66 -3.96
N HIS A 23 -18.35 -5.07 -3.73
CA HIS A 23 -17.75 -6.21 -4.39
C HIS A 23 -18.69 -7.43 -4.38
N HIS A 24 -18.76 -8.13 -5.49
CA HIS A 24 -19.29 -9.49 -5.56
C HIS A 24 -18.25 -10.32 -6.28
N GLU A 25 -17.47 -11.09 -5.53
CA GLU A 25 -16.75 -12.22 -6.11
C GLU A 25 -17.80 -13.26 -6.48
N ALA A 26 -18.05 -13.43 -7.78
CA ALA A 26 -19.11 -14.31 -8.27
C ALA A 26 -18.78 -15.82 -8.07
N ALA A 27 -17.55 -16.14 -7.66
CA ALA A 27 -17.05 -17.50 -7.52
C ALA A 27 -16.89 -17.90 -6.03
N HIS A 28 -16.92 -19.21 -5.78
CA HIS A 28 -16.51 -19.78 -4.49
C HIS A 28 -15.01 -19.50 -4.30
N TRP A 29 -14.65 -18.79 -3.23
CA TRP A 29 -13.27 -18.46 -2.90
C TRP A 29 -12.79 -19.29 -1.71
N SER A 30 -11.49 -19.63 -1.70
CA SER A 30 -10.81 -20.26 -0.58
C SER A 30 -9.40 -19.67 -0.45
N CYS A 31 -8.87 -19.62 0.77
CA CYS A 31 -7.46 -19.31 1.03
C CYS A 31 -6.63 -20.59 1.10
N ASP A 32 -6.77 -21.45 0.11
CA ASP A 32 -5.86 -22.58 -0.03
C ASP A 32 -4.51 -22.03 -0.49
N SER A 33 -3.44 -22.32 0.25
CA SER A 33 -2.08 -21.95 -0.12
C SER A 33 -1.69 -22.69 -1.41
N ASN A 34 -2.02 -22.11 -2.55
CA ASN A 34 -1.68 -22.68 -3.85
C ASN A 34 -0.16 -22.63 -3.99
N THR A 35 0.46 -23.79 -4.25
CA THR A 35 1.90 -24.05 -4.02
C THR A 35 2.85 -23.44 -5.05
N ASP A 36 2.34 -22.69 -6.03
CA ASP A 36 3.13 -22.40 -7.22
C ASP A 36 3.81 -21.02 -7.17
N THR A 37 3.40 -20.11 -6.29
CA THR A 37 4.00 -18.78 -6.16
C THR A 37 4.54 -18.54 -4.76
N HIS A 38 5.84 -18.70 -4.60
CA HIS A 38 6.56 -18.44 -3.36
C HIS A 38 7.54 -17.27 -3.54
N VAL A 39 7.42 -16.26 -2.69
CA VAL A 39 8.45 -15.22 -2.57
C VAL A 39 9.54 -15.76 -1.65
N GLN A 40 10.68 -16.16 -2.23
CA GLN A 40 11.80 -16.69 -1.46
C GLN A 40 12.79 -15.57 -1.11
N ALA A 41 13.05 -15.39 0.18
CA ALA A 41 14.12 -14.52 0.67
C ALA A 41 15.40 -15.34 0.86
N HIS A 42 16.44 -15.06 0.08
CA HIS A 42 17.75 -15.70 0.25
C HIS A 42 18.65 -14.90 1.19
N PHE A 43 19.52 -15.59 1.92
CA PHE A 43 20.52 -14.98 2.80
C PHE A 43 21.61 -14.28 1.98
N ASN A 44 21.66 -12.95 2.03
CA ASN A 44 22.66 -12.11 1.35
C ASN A 44 23.11 -10.95 2.27
N PRO A 45 24.01 -11.21 3.23
CA PRO A 45 24.40 -10.21 4.22
C PRO A 45 25.20 -9.05 3.62
N GLY A 46 24.86 -7.82 4.03
CA GLY A 46 25.58 -6.60 3.65
C GLY A 46 25.40 -6.17 2.19
N ARG A 47 24.44 -6.76 1.47
CA ARG A 47 24.22 -6.52 0.04
C ARG A 47 23.18 -5.44 -0.24
N ILE A 48 22.09 -5.41 0.52
CA ILE A 48 20.95 -4.53 0.25
C ILE A 48 21.12 -3.19 0.96
N THR A 49 21.03 -2.10 0.21
CA THR A 49 20.86 -0.75 0.76
C THR A 49 19.41 -0.30 0.67
N LEU A 50 18.94 0.43 1.69
CA LEU A 50 17.61 1.04 1.71
C LEU A 50 17.67 2.45 1.12
N ASP A 51 17.91 2.56 -0.19
CA ASP A 51 17.94 3.84 -0.93
C ASP A 51 16.89 3.94 -2.07
N GLY A 52 16.15 2.86 -2.33
CA GLY A 52 15.07 2.81 -3.33
C GLY A 52 15.58 2.46 -4.73
N GLN A 53 16.89 2.29 -4.90
CA GLN A 53 17.50 1.91 -6.16
C GLN A 53 17.53 0.38 -6.34
N VAL A 54 17.63 -0.04 -7.60
CA VAL A 54 17.47 -1.45 -8.00
C VAL A 54 18.81 -2.18 -8.18
N ASP A 55 19.94 -1.48 -8.12
CA ASP A 55 21.26 -2.02 -8.48
C ASP A 55 21.69 -3.20 -7.59
N ASP A 56 21.44 -3.10 -6.28
CA ASP A 56 21.76 -4.17 -5.31
C ASP A 56 20.95 -5.45 -5.56
N TRP A 57 19.81 -5.32 -6.23
CA TRP A 57 18.80 -6.35 -6.48
C TRP A 57 18.95 -7.06 -7.83
N LYS A 58 19.94 -6.68 -8.65
CA LYS A 58 20.09 -7.17 -10.03
C LYS A 58 20.26 -8.69 -10.15
N ASP A 59 20.91 -9.33 -9.17
CA ASP A 59 21.16 -10.78 -9.16
C ASP A 59 20.19 -11.53 -8.24
N ILE A 60 19.09 -10.88 -7.82
CA ILE A 60 18.04 -11.48 -7.00
C ILE A 60 16.85 -11.76 -7.91
N ASP A 61 16.38 -13.00 -7.90
CA ASP A 61 15.20 -13.41 -8.66
C ASP A 61 13.93 -12.77 -8.08
N GLY A 62 13.00 -12.42 -8.97
CA GLY A 62 11.73 -11.80 -8.61
C GLY A 62 10.53 -12.67 -8.95
N SER A 63 9.51 -12.60 -8.10
CA SER A 63 8.18 -13.15 -8.37
C SER A 63 7.30 -12.07 -9.00
N ALA A 64 6.70 -12.36 -10.14
CA ALA A 64 5.85 -11.41 -10.86
C ALA A 64 4.36 -11.70 -10.61
N PHE A 65 3.61 -10.65 -10.28
CA PHE A 65 2.19 -10.68 -10.00
C PHE A 65 1.45 -9.74 -10.95
N SER A 66 0.29 -10.16 -11.44
CA SER A 66 -0.60 -9.28 -12.18
C SER A 66 -1.16 -8.22 -11.24
N VAL A 67 -1.18 -6.95 -11.67
CA VAL A 67 -1.89 -5.91 -10.92
C VAL A 67 -3.37 -5.94 -11.33
N LEU A 68 -4.23 -6.23 -10.35
CA LEU A 68 -5.66 -6.38 -10.54
C LEU A 68 -6.41 -5.23 -9.86
N PRO A 69 -7.55 -4.77 -10.40
CA PRO A 69 -8.41 -3.82 -9.71
C PRO A 69 -8.92 -4.43 -8.41
N ALA A 70 -8.81 -3.69 -7.29
CA ALA A 70 -9.29 -4.18 -6.00
C ALA A 70 -10.79 -4.50 -6.01
N LEU A 71 -11.59 -3.72 -6.77
CA LEU A 71 -13.04 -3.88 -6.87
C LEU A 71 -13.50 -5.02 -7.78
N ASP A 72 -12.62 -5.47 -8.68
CA ASP A 72 -12.94 -6.42 -9.75
C ASP A 72 -11.66 -7.22 -10.08
N PRO A 73 -11.27 -8.17 -9.22
CA PRO A 73 -9.99 -8.86 -9.31
C PRO A 73 -10.01 -10.00 -10.35
N ASP A 74 -10.98 -10.04 -11.24
CA ASP A 74 -11.05 -11.05 -12.29
C ASP A 74 -9.83 -10.92 -13.23
N ALA A 75 -9.31 -12.07 -13.68
CA ALA A 75 -8.06 -12.10 -14.45
C ALA A 75 -8.14 -11.32 -15.77
N ASP A 76 -9.33 -11.20 -16.39
CA ASP A 76 -9.57 -10.40 -17.59
C ASP A 76 -9.61 -8.89 -17.33
N LYS A 77 -9.58 -8.48 -16.05
CA LYS A 77 -9.57 -7.08 -15.60
C LYS A 77 -8.17 -6.59 -15.24
N ALA A 78 -7.16 -7.45 -15.34
CA ALA A 78 -5.77 -7.08 -15.10
C ALA A 78 -5.39 -5.83 -15.89
N TYR A 79 -4.65 -4.92 -15.24
CA TYR A 79 -4.18 -3.71 -15.92
C TYR A 79 -3.22 -4.10 -17.05
N ASN A 80 -3.54 -3.69 -18.28
CA ASN A 80 -2.83 -4.05 -19.52
C ASN A 80 -1.33 -3.68 -19.58
N GLY A 81 -0.80 -2.96 -18.58
CA GLY A 81 0.60 -2.54 -18.52
C GLY A 81 1.29 -2.71 -17.16
N GLY A 82 0.62 -3.31 -16.17
CA GLY A 82 1.12 -3.37 -14.79
C GLY A 82 1.38 -4.79 -14.32
N LYS A 83 2.66 -5.18 -14.26
CA LYS A 83 3.10 -6.29 -13.41
C LYS A 83 3.82 -5.72 -12.21
N MET A 84 3.53 -6.26 -11.04
CA MET A 84 4.31 -6.02 -9.84
C MET A 84 5.32 -7.15 -9.71
N THR A 85 6.61 -6.81 -9.70
CA THR A 85 7.68 -7.74 -9.34
C THR A 85 8.02 -7.55 -7.87
N VAL A 86 8.03 -8.65 -7.12
CA VAL A 86 8.49 -8.70 -5.74
C VAL A 86 9.79 -9.47 -5.69
N LYS A 87 10.82 -8.87 -5.10
CA LYS A 87 12.07 -9.55 -4.72
C LYS A 87 12.21 -9.52 -3.21
N ALA A 88 12.81 -10.56 -2.64
CA ALA A 88 13.08 -10.63 -1.21
C ALA A 88 14.50 -11.14 -0.94
N SER A 89 15.08 -10.65 0.15
CA SER A 89 16.41 -11.03 0.64
C SER A 89 16.47 -10.83 2.14
N HIS A 90 17.40 -11.47 2.84
CA HIS A 90 17.62 -11.19 4.26
C HIS A 90 19.11 -11.25 4.62
N ASP A 91 19.52 -10.55 5.67
CA ASP A 91 20.91 -10.60 6.18
C ASP A 91 21.03 -11.39 7.50
N GLY A 92 19.94 -12.07 7.90
CA GLY A 92 19.85 -12.84 9.13
C GLY A 92 19.42 -12.01 10.34
N LYS A 93 19.35 -10.68 10.20
CA LYS A 93 18.76 -9.77 11.18
C LYS A 93 17.49 -9.13 10.63
N ASP A 94 17.57 -8.58 9.42
CA ASP A 94 16.51 -7.86 8.75
C ASP A 94 16.10 -8.62 7.47
N VAL A 95 14.80 -8.55 7.13
CA VAL A 95 14.26 -9.04 5.86
C VAL A 95 13.93 -7.84 4.98
N PHE A 96 14.39 -7.89 3.74
CA PHE A 96 14.25 -6.83 2.76
C PHE A 96 13.30 -7.27 1.66
N PHE A 97 12.41 -6.37 1.26
CA PHE A 97 11.52 -6.55 0.12
C PHE A 97 11.69 -5.40 -0.85
N MET A 98 11.75 -5.71 -2.15
CA MET A 98 11.67 -4.74 -3.23
C MET A 98 10.40 -5.00 -4.01
N LEU A 99 9.56 -3.98 -4.14
CA LEU A 99 8.40 -3.99 -5.02
C LEU A 99 8.70 -3.06 -6.19
N GLN A 100 8.61 -3.60 -7.39
CA GLN A 100 8.78 -2.85 -8.62
C GLN A 100 7.50 -2.99 -9.44
N VAL A 101 6.86 -1.85 -9.72
CA VAL A 101 5.68 -1.80 -10.58
C VAL A 101 6.09 -1.15 -11.88
N ASP A 102 6.11 -1.93 -12.96
CA ASP A 102 6.36 -1.41 -14.29
C ASP A 102 5.05 -0.83 -14.87
N GLY A 103 5.16 0.22 -15.69
CA GLY A 103 4.03 0.77 -16.46
C GLY A 103 3.99 2.31 -16.45
N ASP A 104 3.02 2.88 -17.17
CA ASP A 104 2.82 4.32 -17.29
C ASP A 104 2.20 4.97 -16.03
N TYR A 105 2.39 4.34 -14.87
CA TYR A 105 1.87 4.83 -13.59
C TYR A 105 2.47 6.21 -13.31
N THR A 106 1.62 7.23 -13.35
CA THR A 106 2.08 8.61 -13.36
C THR A 106 2.44 9.04 -11.95
N TYR A 107 3.74 9.10 -11.63
CA TYR A 107 4.21 9.85 -10.48
C TYR A 107 3.91 11.35 -10.70
N SER A 108 3.27 11.98 -9.71
CA SER A 108 3.03 13.42 -9.68
C SER A 108 3.46 13.95 -8.32
N GLU A 109 4.55 14.71 -8.30
CA GLU A 109 5.13 15.25 -7.07
C GLU A 109 4.11 16.11 -6.30
N GLY A 110 3.97 15.86 -5.00
CA GLY A 110 3.24 16.73 -4.07
C GLY A 110 1.72 16.59 -4.05
N TYR A 111 1.12 15.70 -4.84
CA TYR A 111 -0.33 15.44 -4.86
C TYR A 111 -0.70 14.19 -4.05
N SER A 112 -1.31 14.36 -2.88
CA SER A 112 -1.69 13.28 -1.96
C SER A 112 -3.01 12.57 -2.30
N ASN A 113 -3.88 13.18 -3.13
CA ASN A 113 -5.23 12.65 -3.40
C ASN A 113 -5.30 11.68 -4.60
N LYS A 114 -4.17 11.40 -5.25
CA LYS A 114 -4.01 10.44 -6.36
C LYS A 114 -2.61 9.83 -6.37
N THR A 115 -2.10 9.48 -5.19
CA THR A 115 -0.75 8.94 -5.10
C THR A 115 -0.74 7.43 -5.29
N ALA A 116 0.20 6.94 -6.09
CA ALA A 116 0.63 5.55 -6.02
C ALA A 116 0.90 5.15 -4.56
N SER A 117 0.36 4.01 -4.16
CA SER A 117 0.56 3.44 -2.83
C SER A 117 0.71 1.95 -3.00
N VAL A 118 1.45 1.33 -2.10
CA VAL A 118 1.66 -0.12 -2.11
C VAL A 118 1.46 -0.68 -0.73
N ALA A 119 1.00 -1.94 -0.64
CA ALA A 119 0.88 -2.63 0.63
C ALA A 119 1.37 -4.07 0.53
N PHE A 120 1.98 -4.54 1.61
CA PHE A 120 2.25 -5.96 1.87
C PHE A 120 1.48 -6.39 3.08
N MET A 121 0.75 -7.49 2.96
CA MET A 121 0.00 -8.08 4.06
C MET A 121 0.58 -9.44 4.40
N PHE A 122 0.84 -9.66 5.68
CA PHE A 122 1.32 -10.91 6.24
C PHE A 122 0.24 -11.51 7.13
N GLN A 123 -0.03 -12.78 6.91
CA GLN A 123 -0.88 -13.54 7.80
C GLN A 123 -0.19 -13.74 9.15
N ILE A 124 -0.85 -13.36 10.24
CA ILE A 124 -0.43 -13.70 11.62
C ILE A 124 -1.32 -14.81 12.17
N GLY A 125 -2.64 -14.62 12.07
CA GLY A 125 -3.63 -15.51 12.63
C GLY A 125 -3.86 -16.75 11.75
N GLU A 126 -4.08 -17.89 12.38
CA GLU A 126 -4.28 -19.18 11.69
C GLU A 126 -5.48 -19.19 10.74
N ASN A 127 -6.49 -18.35 10.99
CA ASN A 127 -7.70 -18.20 10.18
C ASN A 127 -7.68 -16.92 9.32
N ALA A 128 -6.57 -16.17 9.33
CA ALA A 128 -6.51 -14.91 8.62
C ALA A 128 -6.43 -15.14 7.11
N SER A 129 -7.12 -14.28 6.37
CA SER A 129 -7.21 -14.33 4.92
C SER A 129 -6.81 -12.98 4.33
N TYR A 130 -6.25 -12.97 3.13
CA TYR A 130 -6.07 -11.70 2.41
C TYR A 130 -7.43 -11.05 2.07
N HIS A 131 -8.50 -11.85 1.94
CA HIS A 131 -9.84 -11.32 1.77
C HIS A 131 -10.29 -10.63 3.05
N ARG A 132 -10.86 -9.43 2.89
CA ARG A 132 -11.29 -8.57 4.00
C ARG A 132 -10.20 -8.42 5.07
N MET A 133 -8.92 -8.30 4.70
CA MET A 133 -7.80 -7.96 5.60
C MET A 133 -7.81 -8.74 6.93
N GLY A 134 -7.90 -10.07 6.85
CA GLY A 134 -8.00 -10.96 8.01
C GLY A 134 -9.31 -11.74 8.07
N GLY A 135 -10.40 -11.18 7.56
CA GLY A 135 -11.65 -11.91 7.37
C GLY A 135 -12.57 -12.00 8.58
N CYS A 136 -12.28 -11.31 9.69
CA CYS A 136 -13.19 -11.25 10.83
C CYS A 136 -14.52 -10.59 10.45
N GLU A 137 -15.64 -11.19 10.84
CA GLU A 137 -17.00 -10.76 10.44
C GLU A 137 -17.63 -9.71 11.37
N GLU A 138 -16.89 -9.26 12.38
CA GLU A 138 -17.33 -8.24 13.32
C GLU A 138 -17.38 -6.85 12.66
N GLU A 139 -18.32 -6.04 13.14
CA GLU A 139 -18.56 -4.67 12.69
C GLU A 139 -17.57 -3.68 13.34
N PRO A 140 -17.43 -2.42 12.83
CA PRO A 140 -16.40 -1.46 13.25
C PRO A 140 -16.21 -1.23 14.76
N ASP A 141 -17.24 -1.50 15.57
CA ASP A 141 -17.21 -1.29 17.03
C ASP A 141 -17.40 -2.58 17.86
N THR A 142 -17.48 -3.75 17.22
CA THR A 142 -17.74 -5.03 17.92
C THR A 142 -16.53 -5.96 17.97
N CYS A 143 -15.45 -5.58 17.28
CA CYS A 143 -14.20 -6.31 17.27
C CYS A 143 -13.52 -6.34 18.65
N THR A 144 -13.16 -7.53 19.09
CA THR A 144 -12.36 -7.74 20.29
C THR A 144 -11.29 -8.78 20.01
N SER A 145 -10.23 -8.80 20.83
CA SER A 145 -9.18 -9.82 20.76
C SER A 145 -9.68 -11.24 21.02
N LYS A 146 -10.94 -11.39 21.46
CA LYS A 146 -11.60 -12.66 21.64
C LYS A 146 -12.49 -13.05 20.45
N SER A 147 -13.27 -12.10 19.92
CA SER A 147 -14.17 -12.36 18.79
C SER A 147 -13.45 -12.52 17.47
N CYS A 148 -12.38 -11.75 17.24
CA CYS A 148 -11.58 -11.80 16.02
C CYS A 148 -10.27 -12.60 16.16
N LYS A 149 -10.10 -13.36 17.25
CA LYS A 149 -8.89 -14.13 17.46
C LYS A 149 -8.64 -15.10 16.30
N GLY A 150 -7.42 -15.13 15.79
CA GLY A 150 -7.01 -15.98 14.67
C GLY A 150 -7.20 -15.32 13.31
N HIS A 151 -7.77 -14.11 13.23
CA HIS A 151 -7.92 -13.35 11.98
C HIS A 151 -6.89 -12.23 11.84
N GLU A 152 -5.84 -12.25 12.64
CA GLU A 152 -4.81 -11.21 12.65
C GLU A 152 -4.03 -11.17 11.34
N VAL A 153 -3.86 -9.97 10.79
CA VAL A 153 -2.89 -9.69 9.73
C VAL A 153 -2.04 -8.49 10.11
N ASP A 154 -0.78 -8.53 9.69
CA ASP A 154 0.13 -7.41 9.68
C ASP A 154 0.18 -6.82 8.28
N LEU A 155 0.25 -5.51 8.15
CA LEU A 155 0.23 -4.86 6.86
C LEU A 155 1.12 -3.62 6.86
N MET A 156 2.16 -3.65 6.04
CA MET A 156 2.91 -2.46 5.67
C MET A 156 2.16 -1.76 4.53
N HIS A 157 1.84 -0.48 4.68
CA HIS A 157 1.27 0.35 3.63
C HIS A 157 2.12 1.61 3.43
N PHE A 158 2.59 1.83 2.20
CA PHE A 158 3.41 2.98 1.87
C PHE A 158 2.76 3.83 0.78
N SER A 159 2.39 5.06 1.13
CA SER A 159 1.91 6.07 0.17
C SER A 159 2.97 7.12 -0.11
N ILE A 160 3.39 7.24 -1.38
CA ILE A 160 4.53 8.08 -1.79
C ILE A 160 4.19 9.58 -1.95
N GLY A 161 3.04 10.06 -1.45
CA GLY A 161 2.40 11.35 -1.78
C GLY A 161 3.33 12.55 -1.82
N LYS A 162 3.71 13.02 -0.64
CA LYS A 162 4.74 14.06 -0.45
C LYS A 162 6.09 13.44 -0.09
N ALA A 163 6.26 12.15 -0.37
CA ALA A 163 7.48 11.46 -0.09
C ALA A 163 8.56 11.98 -1.05
N ILE A 164 9.69 12.40 -0.51
CA ILE A 164 10.92 12.66 -1.24
C ILE A 164 11.53 11.29 -1.67
N PRO A 165 11.86 11.09 -2.95
CA PRO A 165 12.57 9.90 -3.43
C PRO A 165 13.91 9.70 -2.72
N GLY A 166 14.28 8.45 -2.44
CA GLY A 166 15.56 8.09 -1.80
C GLY A 166 15.68 8.43 -0.32
N ARG A 167 14.70 9.11 0.28
CA ARG A 167 14.65 9.36 1.72
C ARG A 167 14.15 8.12 2.45
N LEU A 168 14.73 7.86 3.63
CA LEU A 168 14.27 6.80 4.53
C LEU A 168 13.02 7.27 5.33
N TYR A 169 12.01 6.40 5.35
CA TYR A 169 10.74 6.54 6.08
C TYR A 169 10.52 5.37 7.04
N GLY A 170 9.58 5.53 7.96
CA GLY A 170 9.25 4.54 8.99
C GLY A 170 10.19 4.59 10.20
N GLY A 171 9.83 3.85 11.26
CA GLY A 171 10.59 3.78 12.50
C GLY A 171 10.75 5.10 13.27
N ASN A 172 9.86 6.09 13.07
CA ASN A 172 9.92 7.38 13.75
C ASN A 172 9.11 7.38 15.04
N LEU A 173 9.79 7.29 16.19
CA LEU A 173 9.16 7.29 17.52
C LEU A 173 8.25 8.50 17.81
N LEU A 174 8.48 9.66 17.16
CA LEU A 174 7.68 10.86 17.40
C LEU A 174 6.30 10.75 16.76
N ASP A 175 6.24 10.37 15.48
CA ASP A 175 4.98 10.29 14.74
C ASP A 175 4.15 9.09 15.21
N ASN A 176 4.82 7.98 15.57
CA ASN A 176 4.16 6.79 16.13
C ASN A 176 3.36 7.07 17.41
N SER A 177 3.77 8.07 18.20
CA SER A 177 3.08 8.40 19.45
C SER A 177 1.67 8.99 19.22
N GLU A 178 1.33 9.36 17.99
CA GLU A 178 0.01 9.88 17.62
C GLU A 178 -0.97 8.77 17.18
N GLY A 179 -0.48 7.62 16.69
CA GLY A 179 -1.28 6.42 16.44
C GLY A 179 -2.34 6.54 15.34
N ASN A 180 -2.14 7.42 14.37
CA ASN A 180 -3.16 7.79 13.39
C ASN A 180 -2.76 7.52 11.93
N GLY A 181 -1.58 6.95 11.68
CA GLY A 181 -0.99 6.68 10.36
C GLY A 181 -0.50 7.94 9.63
N GLY A 182 -0.57 9.09 10.29
CA GLY A 182 -0.29 10.40 9.74
C GLY A 182 1.14 10.83 10.00
N ASP A 183 2.11 10.21 9.34
CA ASP A 183 3.49 10.69 9.46
C ASP A 183 3.64 12.12 8.92
N ARG A 184 4.52 12.91 9.55
CA ARG A 184 4.79 14.29 9.12
C ARG A 184 5.47 14.33 7.75
N PHE A 185 6.09 13.22 7.34
CA PHE A 185 6.77 13.05 6.06
C PHE A 185 6.44 11.69 5.46
N SER A 186 5.73 11.68 4.33
CA SER A 186 5.15 10.48 3.70
C SER A 186 4.18 9.72 4.62
N HIS A 187 3.80 8.49 4.27
CA HIS A 187 2.86 7.66 5.03
C HIS A 187 3.31 6.20 4.87
N LEU A 188 4.42 5.83 5.53
CA LEU A 188 4.82 4.43 5.65
C LEU A 188 4.26 3.94 6.98
N VAL A 189 3.06 3.37 6.87
CA VAL A 189 2.23 3.01 8.00
C VAL A 189 2.34 1.52 8.22
N ASP A 190 2.47 1.17 9.48
CA ASP A 190 2.36 -0.20 9.95
C ASP A 190 0.95 -0.44 10.49
N LEU A 191 0.29 -1.49 10.01
CA LEU A 191 -1.11 -1.78 10.30
C LEU A 191 -1.25 -3.19 10.85
N TYR A 192 -1.82 -3.28 12.04
CA TYR A 192 -2.32 -4.54 12.56
C TYR A 192 -3.85 -4.54 12.49
N CYS A 193 -4.46 -5.56 11.90
CA CYS A 193 -5.92 -5.60 11.76
C CYS A 193 -6.50 -7.01 11.77
N TRP A 194 -7.82 -7.08 11.95
CA TRP A 194 -8.62 -8.30 11.79
C TRP A 194 -9.56 -8.24 10.58
N ASN A 195 -9.91 -7.02 10.18
CA ASN A 195 -10.68 -6.69 8.99
C ASN A 195 -10.47 -5.20 8.63
N PRO A 196 -11.08 -4.67 7.54
CA PRO A 196 -10.85 -3.27 7.13
C PRO A 196 -11.33 -2.21 8.12
N HIS A 197 -12.24 -2.57 9.02
CA HIS A 197 -12.82 -1.66 10.01
C HIS A 197 -12.12 -1.72 11.36
N CYS A 198 -11.53 -2.87 11.68
CA CYS A 198 -10.91 -3.18 12.94
C CYS A 198 -9.40 -3.23 12.77
N ARG A 199 -8.82 -2.04 12.75
CA ARG A 199 -7.41 -1.77 12.44
C ARG A 199 -6.76 -0.89 13.50
N TYR A 200 -5.49 -1.13 13.71
CA TYR A 200 -4.61 -0.41 14.61
C TYR A 200 -3.38 0.02 13.82
N LEU A 201 -2.96 1.27 14.01
CA LEU A 201 -1.90 1.91 13.21
C LEU A 201 -0.68 2.19 14.08
N ASP A 202 0.48 2.33 13.47
CA ASP A 202 1.72 2.86 14.06
C ASP A 202 2.13 2.22 15.40
N GLY A 203 2.01 0.90 15.48
CA GLY A 203 2.40 0.13 16.67
C GLY A 203 1.37 0.13 17.80
N TYR A 204 0.17 0.67 17.56
CA TYR A 204 -0.98 0.38 18.40
C TYR A 204 -1.49 -1.03 18.14
N GLY A 205 -2.17 -1.57 19.14
CA GLY A 205 -2.81 -2.87 19.06
C GLY A 205 -4.01 -2.92 19.99
N PRO A 206 -4.78 -4.03 19.97
CA PRO A 206 -5.80 -4.25 20.96
C PRO A 206 -5.18 -4.22 22.37
N SER A 207 -5.85 -3.55 23.30
CA SER A 207 -5.36 -3.23 24.66
C SER A 207 -5.02 -4.42 25.58
N VAL A 208 -5.01 -5.63 25.04
CA VAL A 208 -5.03 -6.88 25.82
C VAL A 208 -3.80 -7.78 25.53
N ASN A 209 -2.97 -7.51 24.50
CA ASN A 209 -1.78 -8.31 24.19
C ASN A 209 -0.61 -7.44 23.70
N ASP A 210 0.63 -7.96 23.80
CA ASP A 210 1.85 -7.41 23.18
C ASP A 210 1.86 -7.54 21.64
N THR A 211 0.74 -7.96 21.03
CA THR A 211 0.56 -8.01 19.57
C THR A 211 0.08 -6.65 19.08
N SER A 212 1.00 -5.87 18.57
CA SER A 212 0.71 -4.60 17.90
C SER A 212 1.37 -4.59 16.52
N ALA A 213 1.14 -3.52 15.75
CA ALA A 213 1.87 -3.34 14.50
C ALA A 213 3.39 -3.27 14.72
N GLN A 214 3.91 -3.03 15.93
CA GLN A 214 5.35 -2.88 16.27
C GLN A 214 6.07 -1.70 15.56
N ASN A 215 5.59 -1.24 14.40
CA ASN A 215 6.13 -0.12 13.64
C ASN A 215 7.64 -0.22 13.37
N ASP A 216 8.06 -1.40 12.96
CA ASP A 216 9.47 -1.72 12.70
C ASP A 216 9.84 -1.62 11.22
N TRP A 217 8.86 -1.43 10.33
CA TRP A 217 9.09 -1.19 8.92
C TRP A 217 9.87 0.09 8.67
N LYS A 218 10.80 -0.02 7.73
CA LYS A 218 11.53 1.09 7.13
C LYS A 218 11.50 0.95 5.63
N GLY A 219 11.40 2.07 4.93
CA GLY A 219 11.26 2.04 3.50
C GLY A 219 11.69 3.32 2.83
N THR A 220 11.85 3.22 1.54
CA THR A 220 12.26 4.27 0.63
C THR A 220 11.69 3.92 -0.74
N TRP A 221 11.68 4.87 -1.66
CA TRP A 221 11.13 4.68 -2.99
C TRP A 221 11.93 5.47 -4.02
N TRP A 222 11.86 5.01 -5.26
CA TRP A 222 12.45 5.69 -6.41
C TRP A 222 11.56 5.51 -7.64
N HIS A 223 11.76 6.36 -8.65
CA HIS A 223 11.09 6.25 -9.94
C HIS A 223 12.09 6.53 -11.07
N SER A 224 12.03 5.75 -12.15
CA SER A 224 13.01 5.80 -13.25
C SER A 224 13.04 7.12 -14.02
N SER A 225 11.97 7.92 -13.95
CA SER A 225 11.96 9.27 -14.53
C SER A 225 12.80 10.29 -13.75
N LEU A 226 13.22 9.95 -12.53
CA LEU A 226 14.09 10.78 -11.72
C LEU A 226 15.53 10.52 -12.16
N THR A 227 16.21 11.56 -12.64
CA THR A 227 17.64 11.44 -12.97
C THR A 227 18.44 11.12 -11.71
N HIS A 228 19.47 10.27 -11.80
CA HIS A 228 20.41 9.91 -10.71
C HIS A 228 21.22 11.11 -10.15
N SER A 229 20.82 12.34 -10.46
CA SER A 229 21.40 13.56 -9.91
C SER A 229 20.84 13.78 -8.52
N GLY A 230 21.60 13.37 -7.51
CA GLY A 230 21.43 13.84 -6.15
C GLY A 230 21.26 15.36 -6.12
N ALA A 231 20.37 15.81 -5.24
CA ALA A 231 20.18 17.17 -4.77
C ALA A 231 21.19 18.23 -5.26
N GLU A 232 20.99 18.78 -6.45
CA GLU A 232 21.47 20.11 -6.84
C GLU A 232 20.28 20.93 -7.30
N ASN A 233 19.40 21.26 -6.36
CA ASN A 233 18.73 22.55 -6.44
C ASN A 233 19.80 23.61 -6.20
N ASN A 234 20.56 23.94 -7.24
CA ASN A 234 21.28 25.20 -7.32
C ASN A 234 20.25 26.32 -7.33
N GLY A 235 19.78 26.68 -6.13
CA GLY A 235 19.06 27.90 -5.87
C GLY A 235 19.94 29.06 -6.30
N SER A 236 19.73 29.52 -7.53
CA SER A 236 20.22 30.82 -7.95
C SER A 236 19.53 31.86 -7.06
N PRO A 237 20.25 32.69 -6.31
CA PRO A 237 19.63 33.77 -5.58
C PRO A 237 19.12 34.77 -6.61
N SER A 238 17.81 34.97 -6.65
CA SER A 238 17.22 36.10 -7.35
C SER A 238 17.76 37.39 -6.71
N THR A 239 18.55 38.12 -7.49
CA THR A 239 18.79 39.56 -7.31
C THR A 239 17.49 40.34 -7.45
#